data_AF-A0A5K1ISE3-F1
#
_entry.id   AF-A0A5K1ISE3-F1
#
_cell.length_a   1.000
_cell.length_b   1.000
_cell.length_c   1.000
_cell.angle_alpha   90.00
_cell.angle_beta   90.00
_cell.angle_gamma   90.00
#
_symmetry.space_group_name_H-M   'P 1'
#
loop_
_entity.id
_entity.type
_entity.pdbx_description
1 polymer ?
#
loop_
_entity_poly.entity_id
_entity_poly.type
_entity_poly.pdbx_seq_one_letter_code
_entity_poly.pdbx_strand_id
1 'polypeptide(L)'
;MARRELIDRLEFFIPTNRVAKNGRKQGMDGLNEIVRQSRGNVHLANKRKYENERHVAKYALEAMKEAGWVADERLCFVELTFIEPDKRRDDDNVFAGAKYILDALCRPHPRGGRIIHSNGVGAFFDDDPFHVALHCKRGEPDKQNPGVRVRITRMVEDGS
;
A
#
# COMPACT_ATOMS: atom_id res chain seq x y z
N MET A 1 -0.55 -2.98 -35.46
CA MET A 1 -0.11 -2.67 -34.09
C MET A 1 -1.04 -3.37 -33.12
N ALA A 2 -0.52 -4.16 -32.18
CA ALA A 2 -1.35 -4.86 -31.20
C ALA A 2 -2.09 -3.83 -30.34
N ARG A 3 -3.42 -3.94 -30.30
CA ARG A 3 -4.30 -3.20 -29.39
C ARG A 3 -3.93 -3.67 -27.97
N ARG A 4 -3.04 -2.95 -27.29
CA ARG A 4 -2.84 -3.12 -25.84
C ARG A 4 -4.18 -2.79 -25.21
N GLU A 5 -4.96 -3.80 -24.84
CA GLU A 5 -6.06 -3.60 -23.90
C GLU A 5 -5.46 -2.92 -22.68
N LEU A 6 -5.89 -1.69 -22.40
CA LEU A 6 -5.48 -1.00 -21.18
C LEU A 6 -6.01 -1.84 -20.04
N ILE A 7 -5.10 -2.51 -19.32
CA ILE A 7 -5.45 -3.14 -18.05
C ILE A 7 -5.85 -2.00 -17.12
N ASP A 8 -7.15 -1.86 -16.88
CA ASP A 8 -7.71 -0.86 -15.94
C ASP A 8 -7.72 -1.36 -14.50
N ARG A 9 -7.12 -2.52 -14.23
CA ARG A 9 -6.99 -3.08 -12.87
C ARG A 9 -5.63 -3.72 -12.61
N LEU A 10 -4.94 -3.22 -11.58
CA LEU A 10 -3.73 -3.82 -11.01
C LEU A 10 -4.11 -4.55 -9.72
N GLU A 11 -3.74 -5.82 -9.58
CA GLU A 11 -3.98 -6.60 -8.37
C GLU A 11 -2.73 -7.37 -7.97
N PHE A 12 -2.36 -7.31 -6.69
CA PHE A 12 -1.20 -7.99 -6.14
C PHE A 12 -1.32 -8.21 -4.63
N PHE A 13 -0.45 -9.07 -4.10
CA PHE A 13 -0.40 -9.37 -2.67
C PHE A 13 0.94 -8.95 -2.08
N ILE A 14 0.88 -8.25 -0.95
CA ILE A 14 2.02 -7.83 -0.16
C ILE A 14 2.06 -8.73 1.08
N PRO A 15 2.94 -9.74 1.15
CA PRO A 15 3.08 -10.55 2.35
C PRO A 15 3.60 -9.69 3.50
N THR A 16 3.28 -10.03 4.74
CA THR A 16 3.87 -9.35 5.90
C THR A 16 5.39 -9.41 5.89
N ASN A 17 6.05 -8.32 6.29
CA ASN A 17 7.46 -8.30 6.65
C ASN A 17 7.68 -8.48 8.17
N ARG A 18 6.61 -8.74 8.93
CA ARG A 18 6.65 -8.85 10.39
C ARG A 18 6.69 -10.31 10.81
N VAL A 19 7.73 -10.63 11.56
CA VAL A 19 7.95 -11.97 12.13
C VAL A 19 8.23 -11.82 13.61
N ALA A 20 7.51 -12.59 14.42
CA ALA A 20 7.73 -12.68 15.85
C ALA A 20 9.08 -13.36 16.15
N LYS A 21 9.59 -13.22 17.38
CA LYS A 21 10.83 -13.89 17.81
C LYS A 21 10.80 -15.41 17.64
N ASN A 22 9.62 -16.02 17.70
CA ASN A 22 9.41 -17.46 17.51
C ASN A 22 9.18 -17.87 16.04
N GLY A 23 9.45 -16.98 15.08
CA GLY A 23 9.29 -17.27 13.65
C GLY A 23 7.85 -17.14 13.14
N ARG A 24 6.85 -16.91 14.00
CA ARG A 24 5.46 -16.74 13.57
C ARG A 24 5.28 -15.43 12.81
N LYS A 25 4.71 -15.49 11.61
CA LYS A 25 4.30 -14.31 10.85
C LYS A 25 3.23 -13.52 11.61
N GLN A 26 3.34 -12.20 11.59
CA GLN A 26 2.39 -11.27 12.21
C GLN A 26 1.66 -10.47 11.14
N GLY A 27 0.57 -9.79 11.50
CA GLY A 27 0.01 -8.76 10.62
C GLY A 27 1.00 -7.62 10.39
N MET A 28 0.77 -6.83 9.35
CA MET A 28 1.62 -5.66 9.09
C MET A 28 1.50 -4.62 10.21
N ASP A 29 2.47 -3.69 10.30
CA ASP A 29 2.46 -2.66 11.35
C ASP A 29 1.15 -1.87 11.31
N GLY A 30 0.47 -1.82 12.45
CA GLY A 30 -0.77 -1.08 12.67
C GLY A 30 -0.57 0.17 13.51
N LEU A 31 -1.66 0.81 13.91
CA LEU A 31 -1.66 2.08 14.66
C LEU A 31 -0.84 1.98 15.94
N ASN A 32 -1.01 0.89 16.69
CA ASN A 32 -0.33 0.72 17.97
C ASN A 32 1.19 0.58 17.80
N GLU A 33 1.63 -0.14 16.77
CA GLU A 33 3.04 -0.25 16.44
C GLU A 33 3.63 1.10 15.98
N ILE A 34 2.89 1.83 15.13
CA ILE A 34 3.30 3.15 14.62
C ILE A 34 3.43 4.15 15.77
N VAL A 35 2.40 4.30 16.61
CA VAL A 35 2.38 5.26 17.73
C VAL A 35 3.47 4.94 18.75
N ARG A 36 3.66 3.66 19.10
CA ARG A 36 4.71 3.24 20.05
C ARG A 36 6.10 3.60 19.54
N GLN A 37 6.36 3.39 18.25
CA GLN A 37 7.65 3.73 17.65
C GLN A 37 7.90 5.24 17.67
N SER A 38 6.90 6.03 17.29
CA SER A 38 7.01 7.50 17.26
C SER A 38 7.25 8.11 18.64
N ARG A 39 6.65 7.55 19.70
CA ARG A 39 6.88 8.01 21.08
C ARG A 39 8.25 7.64 21.63
N GLY A 40 8.83 6.53 21.21
CA GLY A 40 10.11 6.04 21.73
C GLY A 40 11.33 6.67 21.06
N ASN A 41 11.36 6.68 19.72
CA ASN A 41 12.46 7.25 18.95
C ASN A 41 11.99 7.58 17.52
N VAL A 42 11.90 8.88 17.22
CA VAL A 42 11.43 9.39 15.92
C VAL A 42 12.29 8.91 14.75
N HIS A 43 13.61 8.82 14.92
CA HIS A 43 14.49 8.34 13.85
C HIS A 43 14.25 6.86 13.54
N LEU A 44 14.03 6.04 14.58
CA LEU A 44 13.69 4.63 14.40
C LEU A 44 12.31 4.46 13.75
N ALA A 45 11.34 5.28 14.14
CA ALA A 45 10.02 5.28 13.52
C ALA A 45 10.09 5.62 12.02
N ASN A 46 10.84 6.66 11.66
CA ASN A 46 11.06 7.03 10.26
C ASN A 46 11.76 5.94 9.46
N LYS A 47 12.78 5.29 10.05
CA LYS A 47 13.47 4.16 9.43
C LYS A 47 12.51 2.99 9.16
N ARG A 48 11.65 2.64 10.13
CA ARG A 48 10.69 1.54 9.96
C ARG A 48 9.59 1.86 8.95
N LYS A 49 9.10 3.10 8.94
CA LYS A 49 8.19 3.58 7.90
C LYS A 49 8.82 3.40 6.52
N TYR A 50 10.07 3.86 6.37
CA TYR A 50 10.85 3.72 5.14
C TYR A 50 11.05 2.24 4.73
N GLU A 51 11.33 1.34 5.67
CA GLU A 51 11.44 -0.11 5.42
C GLU A 51 10.11 -0.72 4.96
N ASN A 52 8.98 -0.34 5.57
CA ASN A 52 7.66 -0.78 5.16
C ASN A 52 7.30 -0.26 3.75
N GLU A 53 7.59 1.01 3.46
CA GLU A 53 7.38 1.59 2.14
C GLU A 53 8.18 0.84 1.06
N ARG A 54 9.47 0.58 1.30
CA ARG A 54 10.30 -0.20 0.36
C ARG A 54 9.80 -1.62 0.16
N HIS A 55 9.29 -2.25 1.21
CA HIS A 55 8.69 -3.58 1.11
C HIS A 55 7.46 -3.56 0.22
N VAL A 56 6.55 -2.59 0.39
CA VAL A 56 5.39 -2.40 -0.49
C VAL A 56 5.83 -2.13 -1.93
N ALA A 57 6.76 -1.18 -2.13
CA ALA A 57 7.26 -0.77 -3.43
C ALA A 57 7.82 -1.94 -4.25
N LYS A 58 8.50 -2.89 -3.59
CA LYS A 58 9.03 -4.09 -4.24
C LYS A 58 7.93 -4.90 -4.95
N TYR A 59 6.85 -5.25 -4.24
CA TYR A 59 5.77 -6.07 -4.81
C TYR A 59 4.93 -5.29 -5.82
N ALA A 60 4.73 -4.00 -5.59
CA ALA A 60 4.02 -3.14 -6.51
C ALA A 60 4.76 -3.01 -7.86
N LEU A 61 6.08 -2.79 -7.85
CA LEU A 61 6.89 -2.71 -9.07
C LEU A 61 6.87 -4.01 -9.88
N GLU A 62 6.94 -5.15 -9.22
CA GLU A 62 6.86 -6.46 -9.87
C GLU A 62 5.51 -6.64 -10.56
N ALA A 63 4.41 -6.38 -9.84
CA ALA A 63 3.06 -6.46 -10.39
C ALA A 63 2.82 -5.46 -11.54
N MET A 64 3.32 -4.22 -11.40
CA MET A 64 3.20 -3.19 -12.44
C MET A 64 3.94 -3.62 -13.71
N LYS A 65 5.14 -4.17 -13.57
CA LYS A 65 5.94 -4.65 -14.71
C LYS A 65 5.24 -5.81 -15.42
N GLU A 66 4.73 -6.78 -14.67
CA GLU A 66 4.01 -7.93 -15.22
C GLU A 66 2.73 -7.53 -15.95
N ALA A 67 1.98 -6.58 -15.40
CA ALA A 67 0.75 -6.06 -16.00
C ALA A 67 1.00 -5.00 -17.10
N GLY A 68 2.23 -4.52 -17.28
CA GLY A 68 2.49 -3.34 -18.12
C GLY A 68 1.75 -2.08 -17.64
N TRP A 69 1.54 -1.96 -16.32
CA TRP A 69 0.82 -0.86 -15.70
C TRP A 69 1.64 0.42 -15.68
N VAL A 70 1.03 1.51 -16.13
CA VAL A 70 1.59 2.86 -16.09
C VAL A 70 0.52 3.78 -15.51
N ALA A 71 0.82 4.52 -14.44
CA ALA A 71 -0.14 5.47 -13.88
C ALA A 71 -0.45 6.60 -14.87
N ASP A 72 -1.68 7.08 -14.81
CA ASP A 72 -2.15 8.31 -15.45
C ASP A 72 -2.92 9.15 -14.41
N GLU A 73 -3.47 10.29 -14.84
CA GLU A 73 -4.15 11.26 -13.97
C GLU A 73 -5.57 10.83 -13.55
N ARG A 74 -6.07 9.68 -14.02
CA ARG A 74 -7.43 9.25 -13.69
C ARG A 74 -7.55 8.87 -12.22
N LEU A 75 -8.72 9.16 -11.64
CA LEU A 75 -9.09 8.69 -10.31
C LEU A 75 -8.96 7.16 -10.23
N CYS A 76 -8.26 6.69 -9.20
CA CYS A 76 -8.10 5.28 -8.90
C CYS A 76 -8.92 4.89 -7.67
N PHE A 77 -9.73 3.84 -7.79
CA PHE A 77 -10.29 3.16 -6.65
C PHE A 77 -9.27 2.15 -6.10
N VAL A 78 -8.81 2.37 -4.87
CA VAL A 78 -7.80 1.55 -4.19
C VAL A 78 -8.47 0.75 -3.08
N GLU A 79 -8.57 -0.57 -3.27
CA GLU A 79 -9.05 -1.50 -2.26
C GLU A 79 -7.86 -2.18 -1.57
N LEU A 80 -7.81 -2.06 -0.23
CA LEU A 80 -6.85 -2.73 0.63
C LEU A 80 -7.58 -3.77 1.48
N THR A 81 -7.32 -5.05 1.23
CA THR A 81 -7.83 -6.16 2.05
C THR A 81 -6.75 -6.65 2.99
N PHE A 82 -6.88 -6.33 4.27
CA PHE A 82 -5.94 -6.72 5.31
C PHE A 82 -6.22 -8.14 5.81
N ILE A 83 -5.25 -9.03 5.65
CA ILE A 83 -5.29 -10.43 6.08
C ILE A 83 -4.40 -10.56 7.31
N GLU A 84 -5.02 -10.77 8.46
CA GLU A 84 -4.35 -10.91 9.74
C GLU A 84 -4.14 -12.40 10.10
N PRO A 85 -3.17 -12.74 10.97
CA PRO A 85 -3.03 -14.10 11.48
C PRO A 85 -4.17 -14.52 12.41
N ASP A 86 -4.86 -13.56 13.04
CA ASP A 86 -5.98 -13.78 13.95
C ASP A 86 -6.85 -12.51 14.03
N LYS A 87 -8.00 -12.60 14.70
CA LYS A 87 -8.98 -11.49 14.83
C LYS A 87 -8.72 -10.60 16.06
N ARG A 88 -7.50 -10.60 16.62
CA ARG A 88 -7.22 -9.93 17.92
C ARG A 88 -7.13 -8.40 17.80
N ARG A 89 -6.57 -7.88 16.71
CA ARG A 89 -6.44 -6.43 16.48
C ARG A 89 -7.75 -5.86 15.97
N ASP A 90 -8.09 -4.67 16.44
CA ASP A 90 -9.15 -3.78 16.00
C ASP A 90 -8.91 -3.16 14.61
N ASP A 91 -9.97 -2.73 13.94
CA ASP A 91 -9.95 -2.31 12.53
C ASP A 91 -9.19 -1.02 12.30
N ASP A 92 -9.34 -0.02 13.17
CA ASP A 92 -8.57 1.22 13.14
C ASP A 92 -7.06 0.94 13.26
N ASN A 93 -6.68 0.02 14.14
CA ASN A 93 -5.32 -0.40 14.32
C ASN A 93 -4.77 -1.08 13.07
N VAL A 94 -5.52 -1.99 12.44
CA VAL A 94 -5.07 -2.66 11.22
C VAL A 94 -5.04 -1.71 10.01
N PHE A 95 -6.07 -0.89 9.82
CA PHE A 95 -6.19 -0.01 8.66
C PHE A 95 -5.24 1.19 8.70
N ALA A 96 -4.67 1.55 9.86
CA ALA A 96 -3.60 2.53 9.93
C ALA A 96 -2.37 2.15 9.07
N GLY A 97 -2.18 0.86 8.76
CA GLY A 97 -1.16 0.40 7.82
C GLY A 97 -1.35 0.92 6.39
N ALA A 98 -2.55 1.38 6.03
CA ALA A 98 -2.83 1.96 4.72
C ALA A 98 -1.91 3.16 4.40
N LYS A 99 -1.44 3.90 5.40
CA LYS A 99 -0.65 5.12 5.17
C LYS A 99 0.66 4.85 4.43
N TYR A 100 1.47 3.89 4.90
CA TYR A 100 2.74 3.59 4.21
C TYR A 100 2.51 2.82 2.89
N ILE A 101 1.37 2.14 2.75
CA ILE A 101 1.00 1.50 1.48
C ILE A 101 0.72 2.59 0.44
N LEU A 102 -0.14 3.55 0.76
CA LEU A 102 -0.43 4.68 -0.12
C LEU A 102 0.82 5.51 -0.42
N ASP A 103 1.64 5.79 0.59
CA ASP A 103 2.88 6.56 0.39
C ASP A 103 3.86 5.85 -0.59
N ALA A 104 3.90 4.52 -0.58
CA ALA A 104 4.74 3.72 -1.46
C ALA A 104 4.13 3.49 -2.86
N LEU A 105 2.81 3.60 -3.00
CA LEU A 105 2.12 3.47 -4.29
C LEU A 105 2.01 4.82 -5.03
N CYS A 106 1.97 5.92 -4.30
CA CYS A 106 1.93 7.27 -4.86
C CYS A 106 3.16 7.56 -5.72
N ARG A 107 3.00 8.42 -6.72
CA ARG A 107 4.11 8.89 -7.54
C ARG A 107 5.00 9.85 -6.72
N PRO A 108 6.33 9.66 -6.74
CA PRO A 108 7.25 10.65 -6.21
C PRO A 108 7.09 11.98 -6.94
N HIS A 109 6.91 13.09 -6.21
CA HIS A 109 6.76 14.40 -6.82
C HIS A 109 7.41 15.50 -5.96
N PRO A 110 7.90 16.59 -6.58
CA PRO A 110 8.48 17.71 -5.85
C PRO A 110 7.39 18.54 -5.17
N ARG A 111 7.59 18.91 -3.90
CA ARG A 111 6.76 19.88 -3.19
C ARG A 111 7.63 20.64 -2.19
N GLY A 112 7.62 21.97 -2.28
CA GLY A 112 8.40 22.84 -1.40
C GLY A 112 9.92 22.57 -1.45
N GLY A 113 10.46 22.23 -2.63
CA GLY A 113 11.90 21.98 -2.81
C GLY A 113 12.38 20.60 -2.34
N ARG A 114 11.47 19.66 -2.02
CA ARG A 114 11.80 18.28 -1.63
C ARG A 114 10.99 17.29 -2.46
N ILE A 115 11.51 16.09 -2.68
CA ILE A 115 10.72 14.97 -3.23
C ILE A 115 9.93 14.34 -2.09
N ILE A 116 8.61 14.37 -2.21
CA ILE A 116 7.69 13.62 -1.33
C ILE A 116 7.44 12.25 -1.97
N HIS A 117 7.04 11.28 -1.14
CA HIS A 117 6.87 9.88 -1.56
C HIS A 117 8.13 9.36 -2.25
N SER A 118 9.30 9.58 -1.65
CA SER A 118 10.59 9.22 -2.29
C SER A 118 10.78 7.72 -2.52
N ASN A 119 10.00 6.86 -1.83
CA ASN A 119 9.90 5.43 -2.10
C ASN A 119 8.72 5.04 -3.00
N GLY A 120 7.96 6.03 -3.45
CA GLY A 120 6.78 5.88 -4.28
C GLY A 120 7.12 5.23 -5.62
N VAL A 121 6.27 4.32 -6.07
CA VAL A 121 6.46 3.62 -7.36
C VAL A 121 5.65 4.22 -8.49
N GLY A 122 4.72 5.13 -8.20
CA GLY A 122 3.82 5.70 -9.19
C GLY A 122 2.83 4.70 -9.76
N ALA A 123 2.17 3.92 -8.88
CA ALA A 123 1.02 3.10 -9.24
C ALA A 123 -0.24 3.95 -9.50
N PHE A 124 -0.31 5.15 -8.92
CA PHE A 124 -1.27 6.22 -9.23
C PHE A 124 -0.58 7.59 -9.13
N PHE A 125 -1.25 8.64 -9.64
CA PHE A 125 -0.63 9.97 -9.83
C PHE A 125 -0.37 10.73 -8.53
N ASP A 126 -1.33 10.75 -7.61
CA ASP A 126 -1.23 11.39 -6.29
C ASP A 126 -2.08 10.63 -5.25
N ASP A 127 -1.86 10.83 -3.94
CA ASP A 127 -2.63 10.20 -2.85
C ASP A 127 -3.78 11.07 -2.32
N ASP A 128 -4.08 12.17 -3.02
CA ASP A 128 -5.18 13.06 -2.70
C ASP A 128 -6.57 12.48 -3.07
N PRO A 129 -7.67 13.07 -2.56
CA PRO A 129 -9.02 12.59 -2.84
C PRO A 129 -9.49 12.72 -4.30
N PHE A 130 -8.80 13.48 -5.15
CA PHE A 130 -9.12 13.61 -6.57
C PHE A 130 -8.52 12.46 -7.39
N HIS A 131 -7.42 11.88 -6.91
CA HIS A 131 -6.71 10.80 -7.60
C HIS A 131 -6.90 9.43 -6.93
N VAL A 132 -7.30 9.38 -5.66
CA VAL A 132 -7.51 8.12 -4.93
C VAL A 132 -8.81 8.11 -4.11
N ALA A 133 -9.66 7.12 -4.39
CA ALA A 133 -10.73 6.69 -3.50
C ALA A 133 -10.30 5.41 -2.75
N LEU A 134 -10.06 5.52 -1.45
CA LEU A 134 -9.57 4.40 -0.62
C LEU A 134 -10.73 3.61 0.01
N HIS A 135 -10.66 2.29 -0.10
CA HIS A 135 -11.49 1.36 0.67
C HIS A 135 -10.63 0.33 1.40
N CYS A 136 -10.64 0.37 2.73
CA CYS A 136 -9.99 -0.64 3.56
C CYS A 136 -11.03 -1.65 4.07
N LYS A 137 -10.68 -2.93 4.04
CA LYS A 137 -11.50 -4.01 4.61
C LYS A 137 -10.68 -5.15 5.18
N ARG A 138 -11.33 -6.00 5.96
CA ARG A 138 -10.75 -7.26 6.46
C ARG A 138 -10.91 -8.37 5.44
N GLY A 139 -9.86 -9.17 5.31
CA GLY A 139 -9.93 -10.50 4.73
C GLY A 139 -10.14 -11.57 5.80
N GLU A 140 -10.36 -12.81 5.37
CA GLU A 140 -10.34 -13.96 6.27
C GLU A 140 -8.95 -14.12 6.91
N PRO A 141 -8.85 -14.43 8.21
CA PRO A 141 -7.57 -14.61 8.86
C PRO A 141 -6.75 -15.76 8.27
N ASP A 142 -5.46 -15.53 8.04
CA ASP A 142 -4.50 -16.53 7.58
C ASP A 142 -3.22 -16.46 8.42
N LYS A 143 -2.98 -17.50 9.21
CA LYS A 143 -1.78 -17.62 10.06
C LYS A 143 -0.50 -17.85 9.26
N GLN A 144 -0.60 -18.45 8.08
CA GLN A 144 0.54 -18.82 7.24
C GLN A 144 0.92 -17.69 6.29
N ASN A 145 -0.06 -16.94 5.77
CA ASN A 145 0.17 -15.88 4.79
C ASN A 145 -0.58 -14.58 5.15
N PRO A 146 -0.33 -13.98 6.32
CA PRO A 146 -0.84 -12.65 6.61
C PRO A 146 -0.15 -11.60 5.73
N GLY A 147 -0.86 -10.50 5.44
CA GLY A 147 -0.42 -9.46 4.53
C GLY A 147 -1.58 -8.59 4.05
N VAL A 148 -1.40 -7.94 2.90
CA VAL A 148 -2.42 -7.08 2.30
C VAL A 148 -2.59 -7.42 0.84
N ARG A 149 -3.82 -7.71 0.43
CA ARG A 149 -4.18 -7.76 -0.99
C ARG A 149 -4.55 -6.36 -1.43
N VAL A 150 -3.89 -5.89 -2.49
CA VAL A 150 -4.08 -4.56 -3.08
C VAL A 150 -4.76 -4.73 -4.41
N ARG A 151 -5.84 -3.98 -4.63
CA ARG A 151 -6.46 -3.81 -5.95
C ARG A 151 -6.58 -2.33 -6.26
N ILE A 152 -6.06 -1.93 -7.41
CA ILE A 152 -6.15 -0.57 -7.94
C ILE A 152 -6.95 -0.65 -9.22
N THR A 153 -8.06 0.09 -9.30
CA THR A 153 -8.91 0.14 -10.49
C THR A 153 -8.97 1.58 -10.98
N ARG A 154 -8.59 1.85 -12.23
CA ARG A 154 -8.78 3.17 -12.83
C ARG A 154 -10.25 3.39 -13.11
N MET A 155 -10.77 4.54 -12.73
CA MET A 155 -12.12 4.93 -13.09
C MET A 155 -12.13 5.39 -14.54
N VAL A 156 -13.13 4.93 -15.29
CA VAL A 156 -13.37 5.41 -16.65
C VAL A 156 -14.04 6.77 -16.52
N GLU A 157 -13.49 7.80 -17.17
CA GLU A 157 -14.25 9.04 -17.34
C GLU A 157 -15.46 8.70 -18.23
N ASP A 158 -16.66 8.82 -17.68
CA ASP A 158 -17.87 8.77 -18.50
C ASP A 158 -17.77 9.92 -19.50
N GLY A 159 -17.53 9.58 -20.77
CA GLY A 159 -17.45 10.55 -21.85
C GLY A 159 -18.77 11.28 -21.99
N SER A 160 -18.79 12.56 -21.60
CA SER A 160 -19.79 13.53 -22.01
C SER A 160 -19.52 14.04 -23.42
#